data_AF-A0A446BDL8-F1
#
_entry.id   AF-A0A446BDL8-F1
#
_cell.length_a   1.000
_cell.length_b   1.000
_cell.length_c   1.000
_cell.angle_alpha   90.00
_cell.angle_beta   90.00
_cell.angle_gamma   90.00
#
_symmetry.space_group_name_H-M   'P 1'
#
loop_
_entity.id
_entity.type
_entity.pdbx_description
1 polymer ?
#
loop_
_entity_poly.entity_id
_entity_poly.type
_entity_poly.pdbx_seq_one_letter_code
_entity_poly.pdbx_strand_id
1 'polypeptide(L)'
;MHRDGFVHADVKPDNILVNYSSGDSENRFTDVQLADMGSSYPEDHKYAREGAPIGTTIWRSPETLLQLPWDTKTDIWSFGSLLISLIYGGHFNIFYPPGVKFDEPEFEVEVLKRQVQFFGPFPAEYMEIADNDTMKVVLWLMDAVFDKRKPFQYITEREICKKDKEFICWFMKLDPRDRPSADEILAHEWWREPDDS
;
A
#
# COMPACT_ATOMS: atom_id res chain seq x y z
N MET A 1 -12.50 -12.50 -4.70
CA MET A 1 -11.70 -12.56 -3.44
C MET A 1 -12.23 -11.58 -2.40
N HIS A 2 -12.05 -10.26 -2.52
CA HIS A 2 -12.59 -9.31 -1.51
C HIS A 2 -14.12 -9.40 -1.35
N ARG A 3 -14.87 -9.48 -2.45
CA ARG A 3 -16.34 -9.71 -2.43
C ARG A 3 -16.75 -11.03 -1.77
N ASP A 4 -15.82 -11.99 -1.70
CA ASP A 4 -16.03 -13.30 -1.08
C ASP A 4 -15.58 -13.30 0.39
N GLY A 5 -15.17 -12.15 0.94
CA GLY A 5 -14.75 -11.98 2.33
C GLY A 5 -13.32 -12.46 2.63
N PHE A 6 -12.43 -12.49 1.63
CA PHE A 6 -11.04 -12.94 1.80
C PHE A 6 -10.04 -11.82 1.56
N VAL A 7 -9.02 -11.76 2.41
CA VAL A 7 -7.83 -10.91 2.32
C VAL A 7 -6.66 -11.74 1.79
N HIS A 8 -5.90 -11.23 0.82
CA HIS A 8 -4.72 -11.93 0.29
C HIS A 8 -3.53 -11.84 1.25
N ALA A 9 -3.36 -10.68 1.88
CA ALA A 9 -2.39 -10.41 2.93
C ALA A 9 -0.90 -10.45 2.51
N ASP A 10 -0.60 -10.60 1.22
CA ASP A 10 0.77 -10.58 0.67
C ASP A 10 0.79 -10.13 -0.81
N VAL A 11 0.05 -9.07 -1.14
CA VAL A 11 0.08 -8.47 -2.48
C VAL A 11 1.45 -7.81 -2.71
N LYS A 12 2.23 -8.34 -3.65
CA LYS A 12 3.58 -7.88 -4.00
C LYS A 12 3.96 -8.34 -5.41
N PRO A 13 5.03 -7.79 -6.04
CA PRO A 13 5.42 -8.14 -7.40
C PRO A 13 5.62 -9.65 -7.62
N ASP A 14 6.24 -10.35 -6.67
CA ASP A 14 6.52 -11.79 -6.74
C ASP A 14 5.27 -12.66 -6.87
N ASN A 15 4.11 -12.14 -6.44
CA ASN A 15 2.83 -12.83 -6.46
C ASN A 15 1.95 -12.40 -7.65
N ILE A 16 2.46 -11.59 -8.57
CA ILE A 16 1.77 -11.23 -9.83
C ILE A 16 2.37 -12.02 -10.98
N LEU A 17 1.62 -12.99 -11.49
CA LEU A 17 1.99 -13.76 -12.67
C LEU A 17 1.51 -13.06 -13.92
N VAL A 18 2.37 -13.00 -14.93
CA VAL A 18 2.05 -12.41 -16.23
C VAL A 18 2.43 -13.35 -17.36
N ASN A 19 1.54 -13.50 -18.33
CA ASN A 19 1.84 -14.15 -19.59
C ASN A 19 2.26 -13.08 -20.61
N TYR A 20 3.43 -13.25 -21.20
CA TYR A 20 3.90 -12.35 -22.26
C TYR A 20 3.27 -12.73 -23.59
N SER A 21 2.82 -11.73 -24.34
CA SER A 21 2.39 -11.95 -25.71
C SER A 21 3.61 -12.28 -26.59
N SER A 22 3.57 -13.41 -27.27
CA SER A 22 4.56 -13.83 -28.26
C SER A 22 4.13 -13.35 -29.67
N GLY A 23 4.34 -12.08 -29.99
CA GLY A 23 4.09 -11.51 -31.34
C GLY A 23 3.90 -9.99 -31.36
N ASP A 24 3.54 -9.41 -32.52
CA ASP A 24 3.20 -7.98 -32.74
C ASP A 24 1.81 -7.61 -32.15
N SER A 25 1.48 -8.12 -30.96
CA SER A 25 0.29 -7.67 -30.22
C SER A 25 0.55 -6.29 -29.64
N GLU A 26 -0.41 -5.37 -29.77
CA GLU A 26 -0.38 -4.07 -29.09
C GLU A 26 -0.32 -4.25 -27.56
N ASN A 27 -0.93 -5.31 -27.04
CA ASN A 27 -0.86 -5.67 -25.62
C ASN A 27 0.35 -6.56 -25.33
N ARG A 28 1.26 -6.05 -24.49
CA ARG A 28 2.47 -6.73 -24.03
C ARG A 28 2.19 -7.99 -23.21
N PHE A 29 1.08 -8.00 -22.47
CA PHE A 29 0.66 -9.09 -21.60
C PHE A 29 -0.69 -9.63 -22.06
N THR A 30 -0.83 -10.96 -22.13
CA THR A 30 -2.11 -11.62 -22.48
C THR A 30 -2.96 -11.87 -21.25
N ASP A 31 -2.32 -12.21 -20.14
CA ASP A 31 -2.98 -12.55 -18.89
C ASP A 31 -2.18 -12.01 -17.71
N VAL A 32 -2.89 -11.58 -16.68
CA VAL A 32 -2.35 -11.17 -15.39
C VAL A 32 -3.13 -11.89 -14.30
N GLN A 33 -2.45 -12.53 -13.37
CA GLN A 33 -3.07 -13.28 -12.30
C GLN A 33 -2.36 -13.05 -10.97
N LEU A 34 -3.14 -12.75 -9.93
CA LEU A 34 -2.68 -12.76 -8.54
C LEU A 34 -2.56 -14.22 -8.07
N ALA A 35 -1.40 -14.59 -7.55
CA ALA A 35 -1.05 -15.94 -7.12
C ALA A 35 -0.63 -15.98 -5.66
N ASP A 36 -0.37 -17.19 -5.16
CA ASP A 36 0.01 -17.48 -3.77
C ASP A 36 -1.05 -17.09 -2.71
N MET A 37 -2.14 -17.87 -2.71
CA MET A 37 -3.18 -17.77 -1.68
C MET A 37 -2.80 -18.47 -0.37
N GLY A 38 -1.56 -18.95 -0.21
CA GLY A 38 -1.09 -19.67 0.98
C GLY A 38 -1.09 -18.81 2.25
N SER A 39 -1.12 -17.49 2.08
CA SER A 39 -1.18 -16.49 3.16
C SER A 39 -2.53 -15.78 3.24
N SER A 40 -3.57 -16.26 2.54
CA SER A 40 -4.89 -15.62 2.55
C SER A 40 -5.70 -15.98 3.79
N TYR A 41 -6.54 -15.05 4.24
CA TYR A 41 -7.40 -15.21 5.42
C TYR A 41 -8.80 -14.69 5.15
N PRO A 42 -9.85 -15.30 5.72
CA PRO A 42 -11.14 -14.62 5.86
C PRO A 42 -10.97 -13.29 6.59
N GLU A 43 -11.68 -12.24 6.18
CA GLU A 43 -11.56 -10.92 6.78
C GLU A 43 -12.00 -10.88 8.26
N ASP A 44 -12.86 -11.80 8.68
CA ASP A 44 -13.31 -11.97 10.07
C ASP A 44 -12.45 -12.97 10.88
N HIS A 45 -11.37 -13.48 10.28
CA HIS A 45 -10.49 -14.44 10.92
C HIS A 45 -9.88 -13.86 12.21
N LYS A 46 -9.55 -14.74 13.16
CA LYS A 46 -8.97 -14.33 14.45
C LYS A 46 -7.69 -13.51 14.28
N TYR A 47 -6.82 -13.91 13.34
CA TYR A 47 -5.57 -13.21 13.05
C TYR A 47 -5.80 -11.79 12.54
N ALA A 48 -6.85 -11.57 11.75
CA ALA A 48 -7.25 -10.25 11.27
C ALA A 48 -7.70 -9.36 12.43
N ARG A 49 -8.56 -9.88 13.31
CA ARG A 49 -9.07 -9.17 14.48
C ARG A 49 -8.03 -8.88 15.56
N GLU A 50 -7.01 -9.72 15.67
CA GLU A 50 -5.93 -9.57 16.64
C GLU A 50 -4.72 -8.79 16.09
N GLY A 51 -4.78 -8.30 14.85
CA GLY A 51 -3.71 -7.52 14.25
C GLY A 51 -2.41 -8.32 14.04
N ALA A 52 -2.54 -9.61 13.75
CA ALA A 52 -1.37 -10.47 13.53
C ALA A 52 -0.53 -9.95 12.35
N PRO A 53 0.81 -10.01 12.43
CA PRO A 53 1.67 -9.57 11.34
C PRO A 53 1.47 -10.46 10.10
N ILE A 54 1.27 -9.83 8.94
CA ILE A 54 1.01 -10.50 7.67
C ILE A 54 1.87 -9.91 6.54
N GLY A 55 2.15 -10.73 5.53
CA GLY A 55 2.84 -10.28 4.32
C GLY A 55 4.28 -9.80 4.54
N THR A 56 4.88 -9.35 3.45
CA THR A 56 6.27 -8.89 3.42
C THR A 56 6.38 -7.41 3.85
N THR A 57 7.22 -7.09 4.85
CA THR A 57 7.21 -5.82 5.61
C THR A 57 7.10 -4.54 4.76
N ILE A 58 7.86 -4.40 3.68
CA ILE A 58 7.87 -3.17 2.84
C ILE A 58 6.58 -2.97 2.02
N TRP A 59 5.70 -3.98 1.99
CA TRP A 59 4.40 -3.94 1.31
C TRP A 59 3.23 -3.83 2.30
N ARG A 60 3.50 -3.96 3.61
CA ARG A 60 2.48 -3.90 4.66
C ARG A 60 1.84 -2.52 4.77
N SER A 61 0.56 -2.51 5.11
CA SER A 61 -0.19 -1.32 5.49
C SER A 61 0.23 -0.73 6.84
N PRO A 62 -0.08 0.55 7.13
CA PRO A 62 0.20 1.16 8.43
C PRO A 62 -0.42 0.41 9.60
N GLU A 63 -1.67 -0.03 9.48
CA GLU A 63 -2.40 -0.74 10.53
C GLU A 63 -1.76 -2.10 10.84
N THR A 64 -1.26 -2.83 9.83
CA THR A 64 -0.56 -4.11 10.06
C THR A 64 0.83 -3.92 10.68
N LEU A 65 1.54 -2.85 10.35
CA LEU A 65 2.81 -2.48 11.02
C LEU A 65 2.58 -2.01 12.47
N LEU A 66 1.44 -1.40 12.74
CA LEU A 66 1.00 -0.99 14.08
C LEU A 66 0.33 -2.11 14.87
N GLN A 67 0.21 -3.31 14.29
CA GLN A 67 -0.46 -4.48 14.88
C GLN A 67 -1.91 -4.19 15.32
N LEU A 68 -2.59 -3.35 14.55
CA LEU A 68 -4.02 -3.09 14.69
C LEU A 68 -4.83 -4.10 13.85
N PRO A 69 -6.14 -4.26 14.15
CA PRO A 69 -7.01 -5.06 13.31
C PRO A 69 -6.96 -4.62 11.85
N TRP A 70 -6.97 -5.59 10.94
CA TRP A 70 -6.89 -5.36 9.49
C TRP A 70 -7.94 -6.16 8.73
N ASP A 71 -8.24 -5.72 7.52
CA ASP A 71 -9.22 -6.31 6.62
C ASP A 71 -8.73 -6.22 5.16
N THR A 72 -9.65 -6.34 4.18
CA THR A 72 -9.34 -6.23 2.74
C THR A 72 -8.65 -4.91 2.34
N LYS A 73 -8.75 -3.85 3.15
CA LYS A 73 -8.08 -2.56 2.92
C LYS A 73 -6.56 -2.64 3.05
N THR A 74 -6.02 -3.68 3.70
CA THR A 74 -4.58 -3.91 3.73
C THR A 74 -4.04 -4.22 2.32
N ASP A 75 -4.77 -5.03 1.54
CA ASP A 75 -4.39 -5.35 0.16
C ASP A 75 -4.44 -4.11 -0.74
N ILE A 76 -5.35 -3.17 -0.47
CA ILE A 76 -5.46 -1.90 -1.20
C ILE A 76 -4.20 -1.04 -1.00
N TRP A 77 -3.67 -1.00 0.22
CA TRP A 77 -2.40 -0.32 0.49
C TRP A 77 -1.24 -1.02 -0.23
N SER A 78 -1.14 -2.34 -0.11
CA SER A 78 -0.10 -3.13 -0.76
C SER A 78 -0.13 -2.98 -2.28
N PHE A 79 -1.33 -2.92 -2.88
CA PHE A 79 -1.52 -2.61 -4.30
C PHE A 79 -0.98 -1.22 -4.67
N GLY A 80 -1.20 -0.20 -3.84
CA GLY A 80 -0.65 1.13 -4.07
C GLY A 80 0.87 1.16 -4.05
N SER A 81 1.48 0.48 -3.08
CA SER A 81 2.93 0.31 -3.01
C SER A 81 3.47 -0.41 -4.24
N LEU A 82 2.80 -1.48 -4.68
CA LEU A 82 3.10 -2.21 -5.92
C LEU A 82 2.99 -1.31 -7.16
N LEU A 83 1.92 -0.53 -7.29
CA LEU A 83 1.72 0.36 -8.43
C LEU A 83 2.84 1.41 -8.52
N ILE A 84 3.23 2.02 -7.39
CA ILE A 84 4.37 2.94 -7.33
C ILE A 84 5.66 2.22 -7.77
N SER A 85 5.89 0.99 -7.30
CA SER A 85 7.04 0.17 -7.69
C SER A 85 7.09 -0.06 -9.20
N LEU A 86 5.94 -0.35 -9.82
CA LEU A 86 5.83 -0.56 -11.27
C LEU A 86 6.07 0.72 -12.08
N ILE A 87 5.61 1.88 -11.60
CA ILE A 87 5.83 3.18 -12.25
C ILE A 87 7.32 3.53 -12.29
N TYR A 88 8.04 3.34 -11.17
CA TYR A 88 9.47 3.62 -11.11
C TYR A 88 10.33 2.51 -11.76
N GLY A 89 9.89 1.26 -11.68
CA GLY A 89 10.63 0.09 -12.16
C GLY A 89 11.88 -0.23 -11.32
N GLY A 90 12.73 -1.11 -11.85
CA GLY A 90 14.08 -1.36 -11.29
C GLY A 90 14.12 -1.90 -9.86
N HIS A 91 13.12 -2.68 -9.42
CA HIS A 91 12.97 -3.18 -8.04
C HIS A 91 12.83 -2.07 -6.97
N PHE A 92 12.42 -0.87 -7.38
CA PHE A 92 12.17 0.23 -6.46
C PHE A 92 11.00 -0.07 -5.51
N ASN A 93 11.14 0.26 -4.23
CA ASN A 93 10.03 0.35 -3.28
C ASN A 93 10.18 1.64 -2.46
N ILE A 94 9.15 2.48 -2.49
CA ILE A 94 9.16 3.81 -1.87
C ILE A 94 9.31 3.78 -0.34
N PHE A 95 8.92 2.67 0.29
CA PHE A 95 8.97 2.47 1.73
C PHE A 95 10.20 1.70 2.20
N TYR A 96 11.05 1.20 1.29
CA TYR A 96 12.31 0.58 1.67
C TYR A 96 13.23 1.63 2.33
N PRO A 97 13.65 1.45 3.60
CA PRO A 97 14.50 2.41 4.31
C PRO A 97 15.95 2.36 3.80
N PRO A 98 16.51 3.48 3.30
CA PRO A 98 17.91 3.50 2.86
C PRO A 98 18.86 3.25 4.02
N GLY A 99 19.76 2.29 3.86
CA GLY A 99 20.83 2.01 4.84
C GLY A 99 20.41 1.17 6.05
N VAL A 100 19.17 0.68 6.09
CA VAL A 100 18.67 -0.22 7.14
C VAL A 100 18.41 -1.59 6.52
N LYS A 101 18.94 -2.65 7.12
CA LYS A 101 18.76 -4.02 6.63
C LYS A 101 17.47 -4.64 7.14
N PHE A 102 16.96 -5.62 6.39
CA PHE A 102 15.70 -6.30 6.70
C PHE A 102 15.69 -7.02 8.07
N ASP A 103 16.84 -7.49 8.53
CA ASP A 103 17.01 -8.21 9.80
C ASP A 103 17.27 -7.29 11.00
N GLU A 104 17.35 -5.97 10.79
CA GLU A 104 17.52 -5.00 11.87
C GLU A 104 16.19 -4.77 12.62
N PRO A 105 16.21 -4.69 13.96
CA PRO A 105 14.99 -4.56 14.76
C PRO A 105 14.23 -3.26 14.47
N GLU A 106 14.90 -2.23 13.97
CA GLU A 106 14.30 -0.96 13.59
C GLU A 106 13.65 -0.98 12.19
N PHE A 107 13.79 -2.06 11.41
CA PHE A 107 13.36 -2.06 10.01
C PHE A 107 11.87 -1.75 9.84
N GLU A 108 10.99 -2.37 10.64
CA GLU A 108 9.53 -2.14 10.55
C GLU A 108 9.15 -0.70 10.90
N VAL A 109 9.78 -0.12 11.94
CA VAL A 109 9.50 1.26 12.33
C VAL A 109 10.04 2.27 11.32
N GLU A 110 11.17 1.98 10.66
CA GLU A 110 11.70 2.83 9.58
C GLU A 110 10.84 2.75 8.31
N VAL A 111 10.30 1.57 7.98
CA VAL A 111 9.27 1.42 6.93
C VAL A 111 8.06 2.30 7.27
N LEU A 112 7.52 2.20 8.49
CA LEU A 112 6.37 2.99 8.92
C LEU A 112 6.65 4.50 8.90
N LYS A 113 7.85 4.95 9.32
CA LYS A 113 8.27 6.35 9.17
C LYS A 113 8.25 6.80 7.72
N ARG A 114 8.70 5.97 6.76
CA ARG A 114 8.59 6.32 5.33
C ARG A 114 7.13 6.44 4.90
N GLN A 115 6.24 5.55 5.35
CA GLN A 115 4.81 5.68 5.05
C GLN A 115 4.25 7.02 5.52
N VAL A 116 4.52 7.43 6.75
CA VAL A 116 4.08 8.73 7.30
C VAL A 116 4.78 9.91 6.62
N GLN A 117 6.04 9.76 6.22
CA GLN A 117 6.79 10.79 5.49
C GLN A 117 6.13 11.16 4.14
N PHE A 118 5.58 10.16 3.43
CA PHE A 118 4.98 10.33 2.11
C PHE A 118 3.46 10.54 2.12
N PHE A 119 2.74 9.83 2.99
CA PHE A 119 1.27 9.78 3.00
C PHE A 119 0.65 10.35 4.27
N GLY A 120 1.47 10.78 5.24
CA GLY A 120 0.99 11.40 6.47
C GLY A 120 0.58 12.87 6.33
N PRO A 121 0.04 13.44 7.41
CA PRO A 121 -0.08 12.88 8.77
C PRO A 121 -1.22 11.85 8.91
N PHE A 122 -1.23 11.10 10.02
CA PHE A 122 -2.42 10.34 10.41
C PHE A 122 -3.60 11.30 10.71
N PRO A 123 -4.83 10.95 10.33
CA PRO A 123 -6.01 11.73 10.70
C PRO A 123 -6.29 11.62 12.21
N ALA A 124 -7.03 12.59 12.77
CA ALA A 124 -7.35 12.60 14.19
C ALA A 124 -8.25 11.42 14.58
N GLU A 125 -9.15 11.06 13.66
CA GLU A 125 -10.10 9.96 13.73
C GLU A 125 -9.41 8.60 13.92
N TYR A 126 -8.12 8.48 13.62
CA TYR A 126 -7.35 7.26 13.85
C TYR A 126 -7.36 6.80 15.33
N MET A 127 -7.60 7.74 16.26
CA MET A 127 -7.82 7.45 17.68
C MET A 127 -9.03 6.55 17.97
N GLU A 128 -9.96 6.39 17.01
CA GLU A 128 -11.13 5.53 17.16
C GLU A 128 -10.81 4.04 17.00
N ILE A 129 -9.69 3.73 16.33
CA ILE A 129 -9.27 2.35 16.04
C ILE A 129 -7.96 1.96 16.74
N ALA A 130 -7.17 2.94 17.18
CA ALA A 130 -5.91 2.75 17.87
C ALA A 130 -6.07 2.92 19.38
N ASP A 131 -5.45 2.03 20.16
CA ASP A 131 -5.41 2.18 21.61
C ASP A 131 -4.45 3.30 22.05
N ASN A 132 -4.43 3.61 23.35
CA ASN A 132 -3.60 4.68 23.90
C ASN A 132 -2.09 4.47 23.67
N ASP A 133 -1.61 3.22 23.65
CA ASP A 133 -0.20 2.92 23.46
C ASP A 133 0.17 3.03 21.98
N THR A 134 -0.66 2.52 21.07
CA THR A 134 -0.53 2.76 19.64
C THR A 134 -0.57 4.25 19.31
N MET A 135 -1.47 5.02 19.94
CA MET A 135 -1.55 6.46 19.69
C MET A 135 -0.30 7.23 20.15
N LYS A 136 0.39 6.80 21.22
CA LYS A 136 1.70 7.36 21.58
C LYS A 136 2.73 7.11 20.48
N VAL A 137 2.72 5.91 19.88
CA VAL A 137 3.60 5.57 18.75
C VAL A 137 3.27 6.45 17.53
N VAL A 138 1.99 6.60 17.19
CA VAL A 138 1.54 7.47 16.08
C VAL A 138 1.99 8.92 16.28
N LEU A 139 1.79 9.48 17.47
CA LEU A 139 2.21 10.86 17.79
C LEU A 139 3.73 11.01 17.71
N TRP A 140 4.48 10.04 18.26
CA TRP A 140 5.93 10.02 18.15
C TRP A 140 6.41 9.93 16.69
N LEU A 141 5.78 9.10 15.86
CA LEU A 141 6.10 8.99 14.43
C LEU A 141 5.88 10.32 13.71
N MET A 142 4.72 10.96 13.93
CA MET A 142 4.38 12.23 13.32
C MET A 142 5.37 13.34 13.68
N ASP A 143 5.80 13.39 14.95
CA ASP A 143 6.85 14.30 15.41
C ASP A 143 8.20 13.99 14.77
N ALA A 144 8.62 12.71 14.77
CA ALA A 144 9.90 12.27 14.24
C ALA A 144 10.09 12.55 12.73
N VAL A 145 9.00 12.64 11.97
CA VAL A 145 9.02 12.94 10.54
C VAL A 145 8.59 14.36 10.19
N PHE A 146 8.19 15.20 11.15
CA PHE A 146 7.54 16.50 10.91
C PHE A 146 8.32 17.38 9.92
N ASP A 147 9.61 17.61 10.19
CA ASP A 147 10.52 18.41 9.35
C ASP A 147 11.10 17.63 8.16
N LYS A 148 10.89 16.31 8.13
CA LYS A 148 11.41 15.40 7.10
C LYS A 148 10.34 15.05 6.07
N ARG A 149 9.10 15.52 6.21
CA ARG A 149 7.98 15.16 5.32
C ARG A 149 8.32 15.44 3.87
N LYS A 150 7.94 14.49 3.01
CA LYS A 150 8.06 14.58 1.56
C LYS A 150 6.75 14.08 0.95
N PRO A 151 5.66 14.87 1.04
CA PRO A 151 4.35 14.38 0.63
C PRO A 151 4.37 13.87 -0.82
N PHE A 152 3.80 12.69 -1.05
CA PHE A 152 3.85 12.00 -2.34
C PHE A 152 3.28 12.87 -3.48
N GLN A 153 2.22 13.65 -3.20
CA GLN A 153 1.61 14.60 -4.14
C GLN A 153 2.60 15.63 -4.73
N TYR A 154 3.69 15.94 -4.01
CA TYR A 154 4.70 16.92 -4.40
C TYR A 154 5.96 16.29 -5.01
N ILE A 155 6.00 14.97 -5.16
CA ILE A 155 7.06 14.31 -5.93
C ILE A 155 7.06 14.86 -7.36
N THR A 156 8.26 15.07 -7.92
CA THR A 156 8.44 15.79 -9.18
C THR A 156 7.77 15.06 -10.35
N GLU A 157 7.24 15.82 -11.31
CA GLU A 157 6.55 15.25 -12.48
C GLU A 157 7.48 14.52 -13.45
N ARG A 158 8.80 14.66 -13.30
CA ARG A 158 9.78 13.84 -14.02
C ARG A 158 9.69 12.36 -13.64
N GLU A 159 9.17 12.08 -12.44
CA GLU A 159 9.09 10.74 -11.88
C GLU A 159 7.68 10.16 -12.01
N ILE A 160 6.64 10.97 -11.73
CA ILE A 160 5.23 10.53 -11.79
C ILE A 160 4.35 11.68 -12.28
N CYS A 161 3.49 11.43 -13.28
CA CYS A 161 2.60 12.47 -13.79
C CYS A 161 1.54 12.88 -12.75
N LYS A 162 0.94 14.06 -12.94
CA LYS A 162 -0.07 14.59 -12.00
C LYS A 162 -1.27 13.63 -11.81
N LYS A 163 -1.80 13.08 -12.90
CA LYS A 163 -2.94 12.16 -12.90
C LYS A 163 -2.68 10.91 -12.04
N ASP A 164 -1.48 10.33 -12.14
CA ASP A 164 -1.10 9.15 -11.35
C ASP A 164 -0.93 9.48 -9.86
N LYS A 165 -0.34 10.66 -9.55
CA LYS A 165 -0.21 11.11 -8.16
C LYS A 165 -1.56 11.32 -7.50
N GLU A 166 -2.49 11.98 -8.19
CA GLU A 166 -3.85 12.21 -7.69
C GLU A 166 -4.58 10.88 -7.44
N PHE A 167 -4.48 9.94 -8.38
CA PHE A 167 -5.06 8.60 -8.22
C PHE A 167 -4.47 7.83 -7.03
N ILE A 168 -3.14 7.77 -6.93
CA ILE A 168 -2.45 7.06 -5.83
C ILE A 168 -2.80 7.70 -4.49
N CYS A 169 -2.75 9.04 -4.37
CA CYS A 169 -3.12 9.74 -3.14
C CYS A 169 -4.61 9.63 -2.78
N TRP A 170 -5.48 9.35 -3.76
CA TRP A 170 -6.90 9.15 -3.52
C TRP A 170 -7.17 7.86 -2.74
N PHE A 171 -6.50 6.74 -3.06
CA PHE A 171 -6.75 5.47 -2.37
C PHE A 171 -5.70 5.08 -1.32
N MET A 172 -4.46 5.60 -1.40
CA MET A 172 -3.43 5.36 -0.37
C MET A 172 -3.61 6.30 0.82
N LYS A 173 -4.52 5.91 1.73
CA LYS A 173 -4.80 6.62 2.98
C LYS A 173 -4.19 5.90 4.17
N LEU A 174 -3.68 6.65 5.15
CA LEU A 174 -3.15 6.04 6.37
C LEU A 174 -4.25 5.34 7.18
N ASP A 175 -5.43 5.96 7.30
CA ASP A 175 -6.60 5.30 7.86
C ASP A 175 -7.21 4.31 6.85
N PRO A 176 -7.33 3.02 7.19
CA PRO A 176 -7.93 2.04 6.29
C PRO A 176 -9.39 2.35 5.95
N ARG A 177 -10.14 3.03 6.83
CA ARG A 177 -11.56 3.36 6.63
C ARG A 177 -11.78 4.37 5.51
N ASP A 178 -10.77 5.20 5.24
CA ASP A 178 -10.79 6.19 4.17
C ASP A 178 -10.39 5.60 2.80
N ARG A 179 -9.93 4.34 2.76
CA ARG A 179 -9.52 3.70 1.51
C ARG A 179 -10.75 3.21 0.75
N PRO A 180 -10.82 3.38 -0.58
CA PRO A 180 -11.86 2.78 -1.40
C PRO A 180 -11.71 1.25 -1.44
N SER A 181 -12.75 0.56 -1.86
CA SER A 181 -12.73 -0.87 -2.21
C SER A 181 -12.01 -1.10 -3.54
N ALA A 182 -11.60 -2.34 -3.81
CA ALA A 182 -11.04 -2.70 -5.11
C ALA A 182 -12.01 -2.39 -6.27
N ASP A 183 -13.31 -2.55 -6.06
CA ASP A 183 -14.35 -2.25 -7.06
C ASP A 183 -14.41 -0.76 -7.40
N GLU A 184 -14.33 0.11 -6.39
CA GLU A 184 -14.29 1.56 -6.58
C GLU A 184 -13.00 2.01 -7.27
N ILE A 185 -11.87 1.37 -6.95
CA ILE A 185 -10.60 1.60 -7.65
C ILE A 185 -10.73 1.23 -9.13
N LEU A 186 -11.32 0.06 -9.45
CA LEU A 186 -11.54 -0.39 -10.83
C LEU A 186 -12.51 0.53 -11.61
N ALA A 187 -13.45 1.16 -10.92
CA ALA A 187 -14.39 2.09 -11.52
C ALA A 187 -13.84 3.52 -11.71
N HIS A 188 -12.66 3.82 -11.16
CA HIS A 188 -12.07 5.15 -11.18
C HIS A 188 -11.73 5.62 -12.61
N GLU A 189 -11.84 6.93 -12.87
CA GLU A 189 -11.56 7.51 -14.19
C GLU A 189 -10.09 7.40 -14.64
N TRP A 190 -9.20 7.03 -13.73
CA TRP A 190 -7.78 6.85 -14.02
C TRP A 190 -7.55 5.83 -15.14
N TRP A 191 -8.37 4.77 -15.17
CA TRP A 191 -8.34 3.69 -16.17
C TRP A 191 -8.85 4.11 -17.56
N ARG A 192 -9.49 5.27 -17.68
CA ARG A 192 -9.93 5.78 -18.98
C ARG A 192 -8.73 6.40 -19.69
N GLU A 193 -8.57 6.05 -20.97
CA GLU A 193 -7.64 6.75 -21.84
C GLU A 193 -7.99 8.24 -21.84
N PRO A 194 -7.00 9.15 -21.84
CA PRO A 194 -7.30 10.56 -22.04
C PRO A 194 -8.06 10.72 -23.35
N ASP A 195 -9.18 11.44 -23.34
CA ASP A 195 -9.83 11.87 -24.58
C ASP A 195 -8.75 12.56 -25.44
N ASP A 196 -8.50 12.04 -26.64
CA ASP A 196 -7.70 12.71 -27.65
C ASP A 196 -8.37 14.06 -27.96
N SER A 197 -7.90 15.13 -27.31
CA SER A 197 -8.35 16.51 -27.50
C SER A 197 -7.26 17.39 -28.09
#